data_AF-A0A072NXV7-F1
#
_entry.id   AF-A0A072NXV7-F1
#
_cell.length_a   1.000
_cell.length_b   1.000
_cell.length_c   1.000
_cell.angle_alpha   90.00
_cell.angle_beta   90.00
_cell.angle_gamma   90.00
#
_symmetry.space_group_name_H-M   'P 1'
#
loop_
_entity.id
_entity.type
_entity.pdbx_description
1 polymer ?
#
loop_
_entity_poly.entity_id
_entity_poly.type
_entity_poly.pdbx_seq_one_letter_code
_entity_poly.pdbx_strand_id
1 'polypeptide(L)'
;MLLFEIAFALVHLLSCCLAADQDILTILKQQTGISTFTGFLEQLPDLVEILNQGTFSVLIPDDDAFSAFTAKNPSTTSDEEALLALLQYHIANGTHPSATFGLQPLFVPTLLSNANYTNVTGGQVVELARFNDTPTIVTGVKAESRFVEADIFFIGGLIHIVDSVLTIPISFPATITKAGLTNLVALLSKGGWLTPSSPAADIVNGLPDLTIFGPDDPRFGPTFDGFEGLSADDLLSILKYSIAQGEVYYSSKFKNNTKIMTLDEIPSTMTQTINGFFIDAAHITTTDYLTSNGVLQVIDSPLNPNATNARPAPVPVAPSESGSKGLSAAAGAGIGIAIAAIVLGGALVIALYLRTKRRRRAQGPPGLRGIHDRLDGESQERVLDRSTMMDPPPTYELDTKSINGDRDGRTTTHHVLEVHHPPKPPSPLEIDGTERSRISITITGSPPRHVGFQARFN
;
A
#
# COMPACT_ATOMS: atom_id res chain seq x y z
N MET A 1 -31.88 32.87 -6.31
CA MET A 1 -30.51 32.30 -6.37
C MET A 1 -30.39 31.03 -5.53
N LEU A 2 -30.71 31.05 -4.22
CA LEU A 2 -30.58 29.88 -3.34
C LEU A 2 -31.31 28.59 -3.81
N LEU A 3 -32.53 28.72 -4.35
CA LEU A 3 -33.30 27.59 -4.88
C LEU A 3 -32.73 27.00 -6.18
N PHE A 4 -31.97 27.80 -6.94
CA PHE A 4 -31.31 27.35 -8.18
C PHE A 4 -30.00 26.60 -7.86
N GLU A 5 -29.27 27.02 -6.83
CA GLU A 5 -28.08 26.33 -6.33
C GLU A 5 -28.43 24.99 -5.67
N ILE A 6 -29.53 24.92 -4.91
CA ILE A 6 -30.01 23.66 -4.31
C ILE A 6 -30.49 22.70 -5.41
N ALA A 7 -31.18 23.20 -6.44
CA ALA A 7 -31.61 22.37 -7.58
C ALA A 7 -30.41 21.85 -8.41
N PHE A 8 -29.39 22.67 -8.66
CA PHE A 8 -28.15 22.22 -9.31
C PHE A 8 -27.40 21.20 -8.46
N ALA A 9 -27.30 21.42 -7.15
CA ALA A 9 -26.70 20.44 -6.23
C ALA A 9 -27.48 19.12 -6.20
N LEU A 10 -28.83 19.15 -6.24
CA LEU A 10 -29.65 17.93 -6.27
C LEU A 10 -29.56 17.21 -7.62
N VAL A 11 -29.47 17.94 -8.74
CA VAL A 11 -29.28 17.35 -10.08
C VAL A 11 -27.87 16.76 -10.22
N HIS A 12 -26.83 17.41 -9.69
CA HIS A 12 -25.49 16.82 -9.63
C HIS A 12 -25.45 15.61 -8.70
N LEU A 13 -26.10 15.65 -7.53
CA LEU A 13 -26.16 14.50 -6.63
C LEU A 13 -26.90 13.31 -7.29
N LEU A 14 -28.02 13.57 -7.98
CA LEU A 14 -28.80 12.53 -8.68
C LEU A 14 -28.07 11.99 -9.92
N SER A 15 -27.34 12.84 -10.66
CA SER A 15 -26.49 12.44 -11.79
C SER A 15 -25.25 11.66 -11.32
N CYS A 16 -24.66 12.02 -10.19
CA CYS A 16 -23.58 11.26 -9.56
C CYS A 16 -24.06 9.87 -9.10
N CYS A 17 -25.30 9.75 -8.61
CA CYS A 17 -25.87 8.45 -8.26
C CYS A 17 -26.10 7.52 -9.48
N LEU A 18 -26.39 8.09 -10.65
CA LEU A 18 -26.56 7.33 -11.90
C LEU A 18 -25.22 6.95 -12.55
N ALA A 19 -24.20 7.81 -12.48
CA ALA A 19 -22.87 7.53 -13.02
C ALA A 19 -22.14 6.42 -12.25
N ALA A 20 -22.33 6.32 -10.94
CA ALA A 20 -21.64 5.35 -10.09
C ALA A 20 -22.04 3.87 -10.32
N ASP A 21 -23.10 3.58 -11.07
CA ASP A 21 -23.50 2.20 -11.44
C ASP A 21 -23.12 1.85 -12.90
N GLN A 22 -22.47 2.76 -13.65
CA GLN A 22 -22.01 2.53 -15.02
C GLN A 22 -20.62 1.87 -15.07
N ASP A 23 -20.39 1.05 -16.09
CA ASP A 23 -19.06 0.48 -16.35
C ASP A 23 -18.04 1.56 -16.74
N ILE A 24 -16.76 1.24 -16.55
CA ILE A 24 -15.67 2.19 -16.80
C ILE A 24 -15.66 2.72 -18.23
N LEU A 25 -15.80 1.87 -19.25
CA LEU A 25 -15.70 2.29 -20.65
C LEU A 25 -16.86 3.23 -21.03
N THR A 26 -18.05 2.98 -20.48
CA THR A 26 -19.22 3.85 -20.66
C THR A 26 -18.97 5.25 -20.10
N ILE A 27 -18.32 5.37 -18.93
CA ILE A 27 -17.95 6.67 -18.35
C ILE A 27 -16.85 7.34 -19.17
N LEU A 28 -15.80 6.60 -19.56
CA LEU A 28 -14.68 7.16 -20.33
C LEU A 28 -15.10 7.72 -21.69
N LYS A 29 -16.05 7.06 -22.38
CA LYS A 29 -16.59 7.53 -23.66
C LYS A 29 -17.39 8.82 -23.57
N GLN A 30 -17.84 9.21 -22.37
CA GLN A 30 -18.54 10.47 -22.14
C GLN A 30 -17.57 11.64 -21.91
N GLN A 31 -16.30 11.34 -21.63
CA GLN A 31 -15.28 12.35 -21.38
C GLN A 31 -14.59 12.77 -22.67
N THR A 32 -14.17 14.03 -22.72
CA THR A 32 -13.41 14.61 -23.84
C THR A 32 -11.94 14.73 -23.47
N GLY A 33 -11.05 14.52 -24.44
CA GLY A 33 -9.60 14.73 -24.23
C GLY A 33 -8.88 13.60 -23.50
N ILE A 34 -9.49 12.42 -23.39
CA ILE A 34 -8.85 11.19 -22.83
C ILE A 34 -8.97 9.99 -23.79
N SER A 35 -9.12 10.27 -25.09
CA SER A 35 -9.40 9.27 -26.12
C SER A 35 -8.27 8.26 -26.31
N THR A 36 -7.02 8.70 -26.12
CA THR A 36 -5.82 7.88 -26.28
C THR A 36 -5.75 6.77 -25.24
N PHE A 37 -5.85 7.12 -23.95
CA PHE A 37 -5.88 6.13 -22.86
C PHE A 37 -7.07 5.18 -23.01
N THR A 38 -8.25 5.73 -23.32
CA THR A 38 -9.47 4.95 -23.50
C THR A 38 -9.29 3.92 -24.61
N GLY A 39 -8.73 4.32 -25.77
CA GLY A 39 -8.47 3.42 -26.88
C GLY A 39 -7.50 2.29 -26.56
N PHE A 40 -6.49 2.53 -25.72
CA PHE A 40 -5.61 1.45 -25.24
C PHE A 40 -6.30 0.52 -24.24
N LEU A 41 -7.10 1.07 -23.33
CA LEU A 41 -7.85 0.28 -22.35
C LEU A 41 -8.89 -0.63 -23.03
N GLU A 42 -9.54 -0.17 -24.11
CA GLU A 42 -10.48 -0.98 -24.90
C GLU A 42 -9.85 -2.24 -25.52
N GLN A 43 -8.54 -2.20 -25.79
CA GLN A 43 -7.79 -3.33 -26.34
C GLN A 43 -7.44 -4.37 -25.27
N LEU A 44 -7.70 -4.08 -23.99
CA LEU A 44 -7.35 -4.91 -22.84
C LEU A 44 -8.62 -5.33 -22.05
N PRO A 45 -9.43 -6.26 -22.60
CA PRO A 45 -10.70 -6.66 -21.97
C PRO A 45 -10.52 -7.21 -20.55
N ASP A 46 -9.43 -7.93 -20.29
CA ASP A 46 -9.12 -8.49 -18.97
C ASP A 46 -8.91 -7.36 -17.93
N LEU A 47 -8.23 -6.27 -18.33
CA LEU A 47 -8.01 -5.13 -17.45
C LEU A 47 -9.32 -4.38 -17.18
N VAL A 48 -10.17 -4.22 -18.20
CA VAL A 48 -11.51 -3.63 -18.05
C VAL A 48 -12.38 -4.45 -17.10
N GLU A 49 -12.33 -5.79 -17.20
CA GLU A 49 -13.05 -6.68 -16.28
C GLU A 49 -12.57 -6.50 -14.84
N ILE A 50 -11.26 -6.51 -14.61
CA ILE A 50 -10.66 -6.26 -13.29
C ILE A 50 -11.16 -4.93 -12.73
N LEU A 51 -11.08 -3.85 -13.51
CA LEU A 51 -11.48 -2.51 -13.10
C LEU A 51 -12.95 -2.43 -12.70
N ASN A 52 -13.85 -3.09 -13.43
CA ASN A 52 -15.29 -3.08 -13.12
C ASN A 52 -15.67 -3.95 -11.92
N GLN A 53 -14.85 -4.95 -11.56
CA GLN A 53 -15.12 -5.86 -10.43
C GLN A 53 -14.48 -5.42 -9.11
N GLY A 54 -13.38 -4.67 -9.18
CA GLY A 54 -12.61 -4.25 -8.02
C GLY A 54 -12.94 -2.84 -7.50
N THR A 55 -12.00 -2.29 -6.74
CA THR A 55 -12.06 -0.92 -6.20
C THR A 55 -10.75 -0.23 -6.50
N PHE A 56 -10.78 0.78 -7.37
CA PHE A 56 -9.59 1.44 -7.89
C PHE A 56 -9.74 2.96 -7.96
N SER A 57 -8.60 3.62 -8.06
CA SER A 57 -8.47 5.01 -8.48
C SER A 57 -7.68 4.98 -9.78
N VAL A 58 -8.37 5.22 -10.89
CA VAL A 58 -7.80 5.18 -12.24
C VAL A 58 -7.32 6.59 -12.59
N LEU A 59 -6.02 6.73 -12.77
CA LEU A 59 -5.33 7.98 -13.05
C LEU A 59 -5.14 8.08 -14.56
N ILE A 60 -5.92 8.91 -15.24
CA ILE A 60 -5.97 8.94 -16.70
C ILE A 60 -5.30 10.22 -17.18
N PRO A 61 -4.13 10.14 -17.83
CA PRO A 61 -3.54 11.34 -18.38
C PRO A 61 -4.33 11.77 -19.62
N ASP A 62 -4.49 13.08 -19.79
CA ASP A 62 -5.15 13.64 -20.96
C ASP A 62 -4.36 13.39 -22.26
N ASP A 63 -5.01 13.63 -23.40
CA ASP A 63 -4.46 13.37 -24.73
C ASP A 63 -3.21 14.22 -25.02
N ASP A 64 -3.14 15.43 -24.46
CA ASP A 64 -1.98 16.32 -24.59
C ASP A 64 -0.77 15.78 -23.80
N ALA A 65 -1.00 15.29 -22.58
CA ALA A 65 -0.01 14.63 -21.74
C ALA A 65 0.52 13.36 -22.40
N PHE A 66 -0.36 12.53 -22.97
CA PHE A 66 0.05 11.33 -23.72
C PHE A 66 0.89 11.70 -24.94
N SER A 67 0.46 12.67 -25.74
CA SER A 67 1.19 13.14 -26.91
C SER A 67 2.60 13.61 -26.54
N ALA A 68 2.71 14.42 -25.48
CA ALA A 68 3.99 14.90 -24.95
C ALA A 68 4.88 13.76 -24.44
N PHE A 69 4.29 12.73 -23.80
CA PHE A 69 5.01 11.55 -23.34
C PHE A 69 5.54 10.71 -24.50
N THR A 70 4.71 10.41 -25.50
CA THR A 70 5.09 9.61 -26.68
C THR A 70 6.19 10.28 -27.50
N ALA A 71 6.15 11.62 -27.64
CA ALA A 71 7.20 12.36 -28.32
C ALA A 71 8.58 12.19 -27.65
N LYS A 72 8.61 12.03 -26.32
CA LYS A 72 9.85 11.82 -25.54
C LYS A 72 10.22 10.33 -25.41
N ASN A 73 9.25 9.42 -25.50
CA ASN A 73 9.41 7.99 -25.24
C ASN A 73 8.76 7.13 -26.34
N PRO A 74 9.19 7.23 -27.60
CA PRO A 74 8.52 6.58 -28.74
C PRO A 74 8.52 5.04 -28.65
N SER A 75 9.49 4.45 -27.94
CA SER A 75 9.60 3.01 -27.75
C SER A 75 8.55 2.45 -26.79
N THR A 76 8.15 3.20 -25.76
CA THR A 76 7.23 2.71 -24.72
C THR A 76 5.82 2.46 -25.25
N THR A 77 5.36 3.27 -26.21
CA THR A 77 4.03 3.08 -26.82
C THR A 77 4.02 2.04 -27.94
N SER A 78 5.19 1.60 -28.40
CA SER A 78 5.32 0.60 -29.47
C SER A 78 5.52 -0.81 -28.92
N ASP A 79 5.90 -0.92 -27.65
CA ASP A 79 6.10 -2.17 -26.92
C ASP A 79 4.85 -2.48 -26.09
N GLU A 80 4.16 -3.57 -26.42
CA GLU A 80 2.92 -3.98 -25.76
C GLU A 80 3.12 -4.26 -24.26
N GLU A 81 4.27 -4.82 -23.86
CA GLU A 81 4.56 -5.11 -22.46
C GLU A 81 4.83 -3.82 -21.68
N ALA A 82 5.57 -2.88 -22.28
CA ALA A 82 5.84 -1.58 -21.69
C ALA A 82 4.57 -0.72 -21.57
N LEU A 83 3.71 -0.76 -22.59
CA LEU A 83 2.42 -0.09 -22.57
C LEU A 83 1.51 -0.67 -21.50
N LEU A 84 1.40 -2.00 -21.40
CA LEU A 84 0.60 -2.64 -20.36
C LEU A 84 1.12 -2.27 -18.96
N ALA A 85 2.45 -2.29 -18.75
CA ALA A 85 3.06 -1.87 -17.49
C ALA A 85 2.73 -0.41 -17.16
N LEU A 86 2.76 0.47 -18.17
CA LEU A 86 2.37 1.87 -18.02
C LEU A 86 0.90 2.01 -17.59
N LEU A 87 -0.02 1.34 -18.28
CA LEU A 87 -1.46 1.39 -17.95
C LEU A 87 -1.73 0.83 -16.55
N GLN A 88 -1.08 -0.26 -16.16
CA GLN A 88 -1.20 -0.83 -14.83
C GLN A 88 -0.67 0.11 -13.73
N TYR A 89 0.38 0.88 -14.02
CA TYR A 89 0.91 1.88 -13.09
C TYR A 89 -0.05 3.06 -12.87
N HIS A 90 -0.91 3.34 -13.86
CA HIS A 90 -1.96 4.35 -13.77
C HIS A 90 -3.19 3.88 -12.97
N ILE A 91 -3.21 2.64 -12.48
CA ILE A 91 -4.35 2.10 -11.73
C ILE A 91 -3.91 1.84 -10.29
N ALA A 92 -4.31 2.72 -9.38
CA ALA A 92 -4.01 2.62 -7.96
C ALA A 92 -5.08 1.80 -7.22
N ASN A 93 -4.66 0.92 -6.31
CA ASN A 93 -5.56 0.09 -5.53
C ASN A 93 -6.37 0.91 -4.51
N GLY A 94 -7.67 0.64 -4.43
CA GLY A 94 -8.59 1.32 -3.53
C GLY A 94 -9.14 2.63 -4.10
N THR A 95 -10.12 3.20 -3.40
CA THR A 95 -10.80 4.43 -3.82
C THR A 95 -10.26 5.59 -2.99
N HIS A 96 -9.54 6.50 -3.65
CA HIS A 96 -8.87 7.64 -3.04
C HIS A 96 -9.44 8.93 -3.61
N PRO A 97 -10.39 9.58 -2.91
CA PRO A 97 -10.92 10.88 -3.34
C PRO A 97 -9.83 11.95 -3.29
N SER A 98 -9.84 12.91 -4.21
CA SER A 98 -8.85 13.99 -4.26
C SER A 98 -8.76 14.76 -2.93
N ALA A 99 -9.88 14.86 -2.20
CA ALA A 99 -9.96 15.49 -0.89
C ALA A 99 -9.14 14.79 0.21
N THR A 100 -8.77 13.51 0.06
CA THR A 100 -7.94 12.79 1.05
C THR A 100 -6.45 13.05 0.85
N PHE A 101 -6.06 13.70 -0.25
CA PHE A 101 -4.66 13.95 -0.59
C PHE A 101 -4.12 15.08 0.29
N GLY A 102 -3.00 14.82 0.97
CA GLY A 102 -2.30 15.83 1.75
C GLY A 102 -2.60 15.93 3.24
N LEU A 103 -3.41 15.03 3.83
CA LEU A 103 -3.44 14.91 5.29
C LEU A 103 -2.10 14.38 5.80
N GLN A 104 -1.58 13.36 5.12
CA GLN A 104 -0.22 12.81 5.18
C GLN A 104 0.06 12.24 3.77
N PRO A 105 1.33 12.16 3.32
CA PRO A 105 1.66 11.43 2.10
C PRO A 105 1.11 10.00 2.18
N LEU A 106 0.45 9.55 1.11
CA LEU A 106 -0.12 8.21 1.04
C LEU A 106 0.51 7.45 -0.12
N PHE A 107 1.15 6.32 0.18
CA PHE A 107 1.79 5.48 -0.83
C PHE A 107 0.85 4.34 -1.16
N VAL A 108 0.33 4.34 -2.39
CA VAL A 108 -0.70 3.40 -2.83
C VAL A 108 -0.12 2.43 -3.85
N PRO A 109 -0.17 1.11 -3.60
CA PRO A 109 0.20 0.12 -4.59
C PRO A 109 -0.70 0.20 -5.83
N THR A 110 -0.08 0.09 -6.99
CA THR A 110 -0.76 0.06 -8.29
C THR A 110 -0.97 -1.38 -8.75
N LEU A 111 -1.59 -1.57 -9.92
CA LEU A 111 -1.66 -2.89 -10.56
C LEU A 111 -0.33 -3.32 -11.20
N LEU A 112 0.66 -2.42 -11.31
CA LEU A 112 1.96 -2.75 -11.88
C LEU A 112 2.71 -3.71 -10.94
N SER A 113 2.87 -4.95 -11.37
CA SER A 113 3.52 -6.03 -10.61
C SER A 113 4.53 -6.84 -11.44
N ASN A 114 4.72 -6.48 -12.71
CA ASN A 114 5.68 -7.14 -13.59
C ASN A 114 7.12 -6.90 -13.10
N ALA A 115 7.86 -8.00 -12.88
CA ALA A 115 9.23 -8.02 -12.37
C ALA A 115 10.23 -7.25 -13.24
N ASN A 116 9.96 -7.07 -14.54
CA ASN A 116 10.78 -6.26 -15.43
C ASN A 116 10.74 -4.75 -15.10
N TYR A 117 9.68 -4.30 -14.41
CA TYR A 117 9.44 -2.88 -14.11
C TYR A 117 9.41 -2.59 -12.61
N THR A 118 9.09 -3.57 -11.77
CA THR A 118 9.03 -3.41 -10.32
C THR A 118 9.45 -4.67 -9.58
N ASN A 119 10.14 -4.48 -8.46
CA ASN A 119 10.52 -5.50 -7.50
C ASN A 119 10.13 -5.06 -6.08
N VAL A 120 8.93 -4.48 -5.97
CA VAL A 120 8.30 -4.09 -4.69
C VAL A 120 7.15 -5.05 -4.41
N THR A 121 7.16 -5.67 -3.23
CA THR A 121 6.12 -6.59 -2.79
C THR A 121 4.76 -5.87 -2.74
N GLY A 122 3.78 -6.43 -3.43
CA GLY A 122 2.45 -5.84 -3.56
C GLY A 122 2.28 -4.90 -4.76
N GLY A 123 3.34 -4.70 -5.56
CA GLY A 123 3.34 -3.86 -6.76
C GLY A 123 4.00 -2.51 -6.56
N GLN A 124 4.28 -1.83 -7.67
CA GLN A 124 4.86 -0.49 -7.65
C GLN A 124 3.86 0.52 -7.08
N VAL A 125 4.34 1.57 -6.42
CA VAL A 125 3.50 2.55 -5.73
C VAL A 125 3.46 3.90 -6.44
N VAL A 126 2.37 4.64 -6.21
CA VAL A 126 2.27 6.08 -6.45
C VAL A 126 2.17 6.80 -5.11
N GLU A 127 2.75 7.98 -5.01
CA GLU A 127 2.59 8.85 -3.85
C GLU A 127 1.44 9.83 -4.11
N LEU A 128 0.42 9.79 -3.25
CA LEU A 128 -0.68 10.74 -3.23
C LEU A 128 -0.38 11.75 -2.12
N ALA A 129 0.01 12.96 -2.52
CA ALA A 129 0.49 13.98 -1.61
C ALA A 129 -0.17 15.33 -1.91
N ARG A 130 0.33 16.37 -1.24
CA ARG A 130 -0.07 17.75 -1.48
C ARG A 130 1.19 18.58 -1.63
N PHE A 131 1.32 19.23 -2.77
CA PHE A 131 2.41 20.12 -3.08
C PHE A 131 1.86 21.53 -3.22
N ASN A 132 2.38 22.48 -2.44
CA ASN A 132 1.90 23.87 -2.39
C ASN A 132 0.36 23.96 -2.25
N ASP A 133 -0.20 23.27 -1.26
CA ASP A 133 -1.64 23.18 -0.98
C ASP A 133 -2.52 22.56 -2.09
N THR A 134 -1.90 22.03 -3.15
CA THR A 134 -2.62 21.40 -4.26
C THR A 134 -2.48 19.88 -4.17
N PRO A 135 -3.57 19.09 -4.26
CA PRO A 135 -3.50 17.64 -4.44
C PRO A 135 -2.60 17.30 -5.62
N THR A 136 -1.61 16.44 -5.41
CA THR A 136 -0.61 16.10 -6.42
C THR A 136 -0.25 14.63 -6.31
N ILE A 137 -0.08 13.99 -7.46
CA ILE A 137 0.44 12.63 -7.56
C ILE A 137 1.93 12.75 -7.84
N VAL A 138 2.75 12.10 -7.03
CA VAL A 138 4.21 12.07 -7.19
C VAL A 138 4.62 10.65 -7.54
N THR A 139 5.46 10.52 -8.56
CA THR A 139 5.90 9.22 -9.11
C THR A 139 7.42 9.19 -9.30
N GLY A 140 7.94 8.27 -10.12
CA GLY A 140 9.38 8.06 -10.31
C GLY A 140 10.15 9.35 -10.56
N VAL A 141 11.34 9.45 -9.96
CA VAL A 141 12.21 10.66 -10.03
C VAL A 141 11.51 11.93 -9.49
N LYS A 142 10.53 11.77 -8.59
CA LYS A 142 9.69 12.85 -8.04
C LYS A 142 8.94 13.65 -9.11
N ALA A 143 8.56 12.99 -10.21
CA ALA A 143 7.70 13.59 -11.22
C ALA A 143 6.30 13.86 -10.65
N GLU A 144 5.84 15.11 -10.75
CA GLU A 144 4.53 15.57 -10.29
C GLU A 144 3.50 15.46 -11.41
N SER A 145 2.28 15.08 -11.06
CA SER A 145 1.11 15.11 -11.94
C SER A 145 -0.06 15.74 -11.21
N ARG A 146 -0.74 16.67 -11.86
CA ARG A 146 -1.84 17.46 -11.29
C ARG A 146 -3.17 17.02 -11.90
N PHE A 147 -4.24 17.27 -11.16
CA PHE A 147 -5.59 16.97 -11.61
C PHE A 147 -6.08 18.02 -12.60
N VAL A 148 -6.53 17.56 -13.77
CA VAL A 148 -7.34 18.33 -14.71
C VAL A 148 -8.80 18.25 -14.28
N GLU A 149 -9.26 17.04 -13.98
CA GLU A 149 -10.58 16.74 -13.42
C GLU A 149 -10.44 15.57 -12.45
N ALA A 150 -11.15 15.59 -11.34
CA ALA A 150 -11.00 14.58 -10.29
C ALA A 150 -12.34 14.07 -9.81
N ASP A 151 -12.31 12.93 -9.14
CA ASP A 151 -13.45 12.33 -8.44
C ASP A 151 -14.64 11.95 -9.35
N ILE A 152 -14.36 11.48 -10.57
CA ILE A 152 -15.39 10.97 -11.49
C ILE A 152 -15.74 9.53 -11.09
N PHE A 153 -17.01 9.26 -10.81
CA PHE A 153 -17.44 7.93 -10.34
C PHE A 153 -17.68 6.94 -11.49
N PHE A 154 -17.31 5.68 -11.25
CA PHE A 154 -17.73 4.53 -12.03
C PHE A 154 -17.97 3.33 -11.09
N ILE A 155 -18.51 2.23 -11.61
CA ILE A 155 -18.87 1.05 -10.79
C ILE A 155 -17.73 0.47 -9.96
N GLY A 156 -16.49 0.64 -10.42
CA GLY A 156 -15.26 0.14 -9.79
C GLY A 156 -14.47 1.17 -8.99
N GLY A 157 -14.98 2.38 -8.76
CA GLY A 157 -14.32 3.39 -7.91
C GLY A 157 -14.32 4.79 -8.50
N LEU A 158 -13.12 5.39 -8.59
CA LEU A 158 -12.92 6.76 -9.06
C LEU A 158 -11.99 6.83 -10.26
N ILE A 159 -12.27 7.75 -11.15
CA ILE A 159 -11.41 8.18 -12.24
C ILE A 159 -10.94 9.60 -11.91
N HIS A 160 -9.65 9.84 -12.12
CA HIS A 160 -9.03 11.14 -12.03
C HIS A 160 -8.27 11.42 -13.31
N ILE A 161 -8.59 12.53 -13.98
CA ILE A 161 -7.90 12.98 -15.18
C ILE A 161 -6.70 13.84 -14.75
N VAL A 162 -5.52 13.55 -15.29
CA VAL A 162 -4.26 14.21 -14.92
C VAL A 162 -3.54 14.84 -16.12
N ASP A 163 -2.73 15.85 -15.86
CA ASP A 163 -2.02 16.64 -16.88
C ASP A 163 -0.67 16.03 -17.32
N SER A 164 -0.36 14.82 -16.86
CA SER A 164 0.93 14.16 -17.12
C SER A 164 0.81 12.65 -17.01
N VAL A 165 1.51 11.94 -17.92
CA VAL A 165 1.68 10.50 -17.83
C VAL A 165 2.58 10.19 -16.63
N LEU A 166 2.14 9.29 -15.75
CA LEU A 166 2.87 8.87 -14.56
C LEU A 166 4.19 8.20 -14.94
N THR A 167 5.26 8.59 -14.26
CA THR A 167 6.61 8.06 -14.52
C THR A 167 6.83 6.81 -13.69
N ILE A 168 6.93 5.65 -14.35
CA ILE A 168 7.29 4.39 -13.67
C ILE A 168 8.66 4.55 -13.00
N PRO A 169 8.79 4.28 -11.69
CA PRO A 169 10.07 4.27 -11.00
C PRO A 169 11.10 3.36 -11.67
N ILE A 170 12.33 3.85 -11.77
CA ILE A 170 13.45 3.17 -12.44
C ILE A 170 14.45 2.65 -11.41
N SER A 171 15.47 1.91 -11.85
CA SER A 171 16.50 1.38 -10.95
C SER A 171 17.14 2.48 -10.11
N PHE A 172 17.64 2.12 -8.93
CA PHE A 172 18.32 3.06 -8.04
C PHE A 172 19.44 3.85 -8.73
N PRO A 173 20.39 3.23 -9.47
CA PRO A 173 21.43 3.96 -10.20
C PRO A 173 20.89 4.96 -11.25
N ALA A 174 19.81 4.58 -11.95
CA ALA A 174 19.19 5.46 -12.92
C ALA A 174 18.42 6.61 -12.25
N THR A 175 17.80 6.35 -11.09
CA THR A 175 17.07 7.34 -10.30
C THR A 175 18.00 8.43 -9.80
N ILE A 176 19.12 8.08 -9.14
CA ILE A 176 20.07 9.08 -8.62
C ILE A 176 20.69 9.92 -9.75
N THR A 177 20.89 9.33 -10.91
CA THR A 177 21.44 10.02 -12.09
C THR A 177 20.42 11.00 -12.66
N LYS A 178 19.17 10.58 -12.89
CA LYS A 178 18.11 11.45 -13.41
C LYS A 178 17.69 12.54 -12.41
N ALA A 179 17.75 12.25 -11.12
CA ALA A 179 17.45 13.20 -10.06
C ALA A 179 18.57 14.24 -9.84
N GLY A 180 19.75 14.06 -10.46
CA GLY A 180 20.86 15.00 -10.32
C GLY A 180 21.58 14.92 -8.97
N LEU A 181 21.50 13.78 -8.26
CA LEU A 181 22.17 13.54 -6.97
C LEU A 181 23.66 13.25 -7.19
N THR A 182 24.38 14.25 -7.71
CA THR A 182 25.73 14.11 -8.24
C THR A 182 26.77 13.74 -7.16
N ASN A 183 26.57 14.17 -5.91
CA ASN A 183 27.48 13.80 -4.83
C ASN A 183 27.29 12.33 -4.46
N LEU A 184 26.04 11.88 -4.38
CA LEU A 184 25.72 10.47 -4.16
C LEU A 184 26.32 9.60 -5.28
N VAL A 185 26.12 9.96 -6.55
CA VAL A 185 26.72 9.24 -7.68
C VAL A 185 28.23 9.13 -7.54
N ALA A 186 28.91 10.24 -7.24
CA ALA A 186 30.36 10.26 -7.05
C ALA A 186 30.82 9.37 -5.89
N LEU A 187 30.09 9.39 -4.77
CA LEU A 187 30.38 8.55 -3.61
C LEU A 187 30.24 7.07 -3.92
N LEU A 188 29.15 6.66 -4.57
CA LEU A 188 28.94 5.26 -4.94
C LEU A 188 29.96 4.79 -5.99
N SER A 189 30.41 5.66 -6.89
CA SER A 189 31.51 5.38 -7.82
C SER A 189 32.84 5.15 -7.08
N LYS A 190 33.17 5.97 -6.07
CA LYS A 190 34.36 5.79 -5.22
C LYS A 190 34.32 4.49 -4.42
N GLY A 191 33.15 4.15 -3.87
CA GLY A 191 32.93 2.87 -3.18
C GLY A 191 32.93 1.64 -4.12
N GLY A 192 32.95 1.85 -5.44
CA GLY A 192 32.91 0.78 -6.44
C GLY A 192 31.53 0.13 -6.61
N TRP A 193 30.49 0.67 -5.99
CA TRP A 193 29.16 0.05 -5.88
C TRP A 193 28.29 0.17 -7.13
N LEU A 194 28.64 1.08 -8.04
CA LEU A 194 28.00 1.20 -9.36
C LEU A 194 28.61 0.28 -10.41
N THR A 195 29.64 -0.51 -10.05
CA THR A 195 30.28 -1.44 -10.97
C THR A 195 29.37 -2.66 -11.17
N PRO A 196 28.93 -2.98 -12.40
CA PRO A 196 27.96 -4.05 -12.64
C PRO A 196 28.39 -5.44 -12.15
N SER A 197 29.70 -5.70 -12.06
CA SER A 197 30.26 -6.96 -11.58
C SER A 197 30.51 -7.00 -10.06
N SER A 198 30.14 -5.94 -9.32
CA SER A 198 30.34 -5.89 -7.88
C SER A 198 29.17 -6.54 -7.12
N PRO A 199 29.41 -7.21 -5.98
CA PRO A 199 28.33 -7.70 -5.11
C PRO A 199 27.36 -6.60 -4.66
N ALA A 200 27.83 -5.35 -4.63
CA ALA A 200 27.02 -4.18 -4.34
C ALA A 200 25.96 -3.91 -5.42
N ALA A 201 26.30 -4.11 -6.70
CA ALA A 201 25.34 -3.96 -7.79
C ALA A 201 24.21 -4.99 -7.71
N ASP A 202 24.52 -6.22 -7.30
CA ASP A 202 23.51 -7.27 -7.08
C ASP A 202 22.57 -6.92 -5.92
N ILE A 203 23.10 -6.31 -4.85
CA ILE A 203 22.29 -5.83 -3.73
C ILE A 203 21.32 -4.74 -4.19
N VAL A 204 21.83 -3.65 -4.78
CA VAL A 204 21.02 -2.46 -5.07
C VAL A 204 20.02 -2.66 -6.21
N ASN A 205 20.27 -3.61 -7.12
CA ASN A 205 19.39 -3.86 -8.27
C ASN A 205 18.59 -5.16 -8.16
N GLY A 206 19.12 -6.18 -7.49
CA GLY A 206 18.53 -7.52 -7.48
C GLY A 206 17.59 -7.78 -6.30
N LEU A 207 17.82 -7.15 -5.15
CA LEU A 207 16.98 -7.37 -3.97
C LEU A 207 15.66 -6.58 -4.06
N PRO A 208 14.53 -7.19 -3.66
CA PRO A 208 13.25 -6.51 -3.53
C PRO A 208 13.16 -5.68 -2.25
N ASP A 209 12.21 -4.75 -2.24
CA ASP A 209 11.77 -4.00 -1.05
C ASP A 209 12.89 -3.30 -0.27
N LEU A 210 13.68 -2.52 -0.97
CA LEU A 210 14.79 -1.79 -0.39
C LEU A 210 14.35 -0.44 0.18
N THR A 211 14.90 -0.09 1.33
CA THR A 211 15.00 1.30 1.79
C THR A 211 16.48 1.66 1.79
N ILE A 212 16.87 2.54 0.88
CA ILE A 212 18.26 2.97 0.70
C ILE A 212 18.42 4.36 1.33
N PHE A 213 19.39 4.52 2.22
CA PHE A 213 19.78 5.80 2.80
C PHE A 213 21.04 6.30 2.10
N GLY A 214 20.88 7.22 1.15
CA GLY A 214 21.96 7.69 0.29
C GLY A 214 22.35 9.15 0.57
N PRO A 215 23.61 9.45 0.95
CA PRO A 215 24.01 10.82 1.19
C PRO A 215 24.19 11.61 -0.11
N ASP A 216 23.51 12.76 -0.23
CA ASP A 216 23.76 13.73 -1.30
C ASP A 216 24.11 15.08 -0.68
N ASP A 217 25.38 15.24 -0.32
CA ASP A 217 25.92 16.46 0.26
C ASP A 217 27.31 16.73 -0.31
N PRO A 218 27.65 18.00 -0.64
CA PRO A 218 28.95 18.35 -1.22
C PRO A 218 30.17 17.87 -0.42
N ARG A 219 30.03 17.68 0.90
CA ARG A 219 31.09 17.16 1.79
C ARG A 219 31.45 15.70 1.50
N PHE A 220 30.50 14.94 0.96
CA PHE A 220 30.62 13.50 0.69
C PHE A 220 30.62 13.18 -0.81
N GLY A 221 31.03 14.14 -1.65
CA GLY A 221 31.05 14.02 -3.11
C GLY A 221 32.43 13.65 -3.71
N PRO A 222 32.81 14.23 -4.87
CA PRO A 222 34.04 13.88 -5.59
C PRO A 222 35.35 14.05 -4.80
N THR A 223 35.37 14.94 -3.81
CA THR A 223 36.56 15.23 -2.98
C THR A 223 36.62 14.38 -1.72
N PHE A 224 35.62 13.55 -1.45
CA PHE A 224 35.61 12.69 -0.27
C PHE A 224 36.70 11.62 -0.36
N ASP A 225 37.49 11.50 0.71
CA ASP A 225 38.62 10.59 0.87
C ASP A 225 38.45 9.66 2.09
N GLY A 226 37.33 9.72 2.80
CA GLY A 226 37.08 8.87 3.98
C GLY A 226 36.94 7.38 3.70
N PHE A 227 36.98 6.97 2.42
CA PHE A 227 37.06 5.56 2.00
C PHE A 227 38.49 5.10 1.70
N GLU A 228 39.46 6.01 1.64
CA GLU A 228 40.86 5.67 1.40
C GLU A 228 41.40 4.79 2.53
N GLY A 229 42.02 3.66 2.16
CA GLY A 229 42.57 2.69 3.11
C GLY A 229 41.55 1.71 3.71
N LEU A 230 40.25 1.82 3.37
CA LEU A 230 39.26 0.81 3.71
C LEU A 230 39.37 -0.43 2.81
N SER A 231 39.10 -1.60 3.35
CA SER A 231 39.02 -2.83 2.56
C SER A 231 37.72 -2.89 1.75
N ALA A 232 37.67 -3.77 0.75
CA ALA A 232 36.43 -4.00 0.00
C ALA A 232 35.28 -4.51 0.90
N ASP A 233 35.62 -5.27 1.94
CA ASP A 233 34.65 -5.78 2.92
C ASP A 233 34.10 -4.66 3.80
N ASP A 234 34.96 -3.72 4.23
CA ASP A 234 34.53 -2.53 4.99
C ASP A 234 33.59 -1.65 4.16
N LEU A 235 33.92 -1.40 2.89
CA LEU A 235 33.05 -0.66 1.97
C LEU A 235 31.72 -1.38 1.76
N LEU A 236 31.73 -2.70 1.62
CA LEU A 236 30.50 -3.48 1.48
C LEU A 236 29.64 -3.43 2.76
N SER A 237 30.26 -3.48 3.95
CA SER A 237 29.55 -3.33 5.24
C SER A 237 28.92 -1.93 5.37
N ILE A 238 29.63 -0.86 4.98
CA ILE A 238 29.08 0.50 4.95
C ILE A 238 27.85 0.59 4.02
N LEU A 239 27.94 0.00 2.82
CA LEU A 239 26.81 -0.04 1.89
C LEU A 239 25.63 -0.82 2.48
N LYS A 240 25.87 -2.02 3.01
CA LYS A 240 24.85 -2.86 3.62
C LYS A 240 24.19 -2.17 4.82
N TYR A 241 24.95 -1.43 5.61
CA TYR A 241 24.42 -0.65 6.73
C TYR A 241 23.54 0.51 6.26
N SER A 242 23.79 1.02 5.05
CA SER A 242 23.00 2.09 4.43
C SER A 242 21.72 1.58 3.75
N ILE A 243 21.44 0.27 3.79
CA ILE A 243 20.30 -0.35 3.11
C ILE A 243 19.54 -1.23 4.09
N ALA A 244 18.22 -1.07 4.14
CA ALA A 244 17.31 -2.02 4.77
C ALA A 244 16.52 -2.78 3.71
N GLN A 245 16.16 -4.03 4.02
CA GLN A 245 15.33 -4.88 3.15
C GLN A 245 14.07 -5.34 3.90
N GLY A 246 12.95 -5.41 3.16
CA GLY A 246 11.71 -6.02 3.63
C GLY A 246 10.59 -5.00 3.73
N GLU A 247 10.48 -4.28 4.85
CA GLU A 247 9.54 -3.16 4.90
C GLU A 247 10.13 -1.94 4.19
N VAL A 248 9.47 -1.47 3.14
CA VAL A 248 9.81 -0.19 2.49
C VAL A 248 9.34 0.97 3.38
N TYR A 249 10.29 1.74 3.90
CA TYR A 249 10.06 2.88 4.78
C TYR A 249 9.86 4.16 3.98
N TYR A 250 8.62 4.39 3.55
CA TYR A 250 8.19 5.69 3.05
C TYR A 250 8.02 6.71 4.19
N SER A 251 8.06 8.01 3.89
CA SER A 251 7.92 9.08 4.90
C SER A 251 6.64 8.99 5.73
N SER A 252 5.56 8.47 5.16
CA SER A 252 4.28 8.26 5.85
C SER A 252 4.37 7.28 7.03
N LYS A 253 5.39 6.42 7.04
CA LYS A 253 5.68 5.45 8.10
C LYS A 253 6.72 5.93 9.09
N PHE A 254 7.33 7.10 8.88
CA PHE A 254 8.37 7.61 9.76
C PHE A 254 7.83 7.85 11.16
N LYS A 255 8.49 7.24 12.15
CA LYS A 255 8.10 7.30 13.55
C LYS A 255 9.35 7.43 14.41
N ASN A 256 9.25 8.25 15.45
CA ASN A 256 10.35 8.43 16.40
C ASN A 256 10.71 7.11 17.11
N ASN A 257 12.00 6.87 17.29
CA ASN A 257 12.60 5.67 17.89
C ASN A 257 12.28 4.37 17.15
N THR A 258 12.08 4.43 15.84
CA THR A 258 11.92 3.21 15.03
C THR A 258 13.30 2.58 14.80
N LYS A 259 13.41 1.28 15.09
CA LYS A 259 14.62 0.51 14.77
C LYS A 259 14.44 -0.15 13.41
N ILE A 260 15.36 0.10 12.51
CA ILE A 260 15.36 -0.42 11.15
C ILE A 260 16.50 -1.43 11.05
N MET A 261 16.20 -2.68 10.72
CA MET A 261 17.24 -3.69 10.49
C MET A 261 17.88 -3.45 9.11
N THR A 262 19.20 -3.31 9.09
CA THR A 262 19.97 -3.12 7.85
C THR A 262 20.43 -4.46 7.28
N LEU A 263 20.94 -4.46 6.05
CA LEU A 263 21.54 -5.64 5.42
C LEU A 263 22.86 -6.06 6.07
N ASP A 264 23.45 -5.21 6.91
CA ASP A 264 24.65 -5.52 7.70
C ASP A 264 24.29 -6.22 9.03
N GLU A 265 23.02 -6.57 9.22
CA GLU A 265 22.47 -7.20 10.44
C GLU A 265 22.60 -6.35 11.71
N ILE A 266 22.93 -5.06 11.54
CA ILE A 266 23.03 -4.07 12.60
C ILE A 266 21.82 -3.13 12.48
N PRO A 267 21.05 -2.88 13.54
CA PRO A 267 19.93 -1.94 13.47
C PRO A 267 20.42 -0.49 13.45
N SER A 268 19.81 0.33 12.59
CA SER A 268 19.86 1.79 12.64
C SER A 268 18.61 2.34 13.32
N THR A 269 18.68 3.54 13.91
CA THR A 269 17.60 4.13 14.70
C THR A 269 17.10 5.42 14.07
N MET A 270 15.84 5.42 13.64
CA MET A 270 15.17 6.62 13.19
C MET A 270 14.72 7.47 14.38
N THR A 271 15.20 8.72 14.46
CA THR A 271 14.88 9.68 15.51
C THR A 271 14.20 10.91 14.92
N GLN A 272 13.10 11.34 15.54
CA GLN A 272 12.45 12.60 15.20
C GLN A 272 12.96 13.71 16.13
N THR A 273 13.36 14.83 15.55
CA THR A 273 13.73 16.06 16.27
C THR A 273 12.89 17.24 15.76
N ILE A 274 13.10 18.43 16.33
CA ILE A 274 12.49 19.66 15.80
C ILE A 274 12.95 19.98 14.37
N ASN A 275 14.13 19.51 13.98
CA ASN A 275 14.71 19.78 12.66
C ASN A 275 14.29 18.76 11.59
N GLY A 276 13.48 17.75 11.94
CA GLY A 276 13.08 16.67 11.04
C GLY A 276 13.48 15.29 11.54
N PHE A 277 13.47 14.33 10.62
CA PHE A 277 13.83 12.94 10.89
C PHE A 277 15.31 12.69 10.60
N PHE A 278 15.92 11.88 11.45
CA PHE A 278 17.29 11.45 11.36
C PHE A 278 17.32 9.93 11.35
N ILE A 279 18.27 9.34 10.64
CA ILE A 279 18.65 7.94 10.78
C ILE A 279 20.03 7.92 11.44
N ASP A 280 20.10 7.40 12.66
CA ASP A 280 21.21 7.62 13.59
C ASP A 280 21.52 9.13 13.73
N ALA A 281 22.72 9.56 13.32
CA ALA A 281 23.13 10.96 13.33
C ALA A 281 22.90 11.70 12.00
N ALA A 282 22.53 11.01 10.93
CA ALA A 282 22.37 11.60 9.60
C ALA A 282 20.96 12.17 9.43
N HIS A 283 20.86 13.42 8.99
CA HIS A 283 19.59 14.09 8.74
C HIS A 283 18.99 13.62 7.41
N ILE A 284 17.70 13.27 7.38
CA ILE A 284 16.98 12.96 6.14
C ILE A 284 16.58 14.29 5.49
N THR A 285 17.28 14.68 4.44
CA THR A 285 17.12 15.97 3.76
C THR A 285 16.01 15.95 2.71
N THR A 286 15.85 14.82 2.01
CA THR A 286 14.78 14.63 1.02
C THR A 286 14.23 13.22 1.14
N THR A 287 12.89 13.12 1.21
CA THR A 287 12.24 11.83 1.30
C THR A 287 11.74 11.31 -0.05
N ASP A 288 11.61 9.98 -0.11
CA ASP A 288 10.75 9.24 -1.04
C ASP A 288 11.08 9.38 -2.53
N TYR A 289 12.34 9.20 -2.91
CA TYR A 289 12.65 8.85 -4.29
C TYR A 289 12.24 7.40 -4.55
N LEU A 290 11.08 7.19 -5.17
CA LEU A 290 10.63 5.86 -5.57
C LEU A 290 11.61 5.25 -6.58
N THR A 291 12.02 4.00 -6.33
CA THR A 291 12.85 3.20 -7.23
C THR A 291 12.09 1.95 -7.68
N SER A 292 12.57 1.27 -8.71
CA SER A 292 11.93 0.05 -9.21
C SER A 292 11.84 -1.04 -8.14
N ASN A 293 12.71 -1.06 -7.13
CA ASN A 293 12.76 -2.06 -6.08
C ASN A 293 12.61 -1.51 -4.66
N GLY A 294 12.08 -0.29 -4.50
CA GLY A 294 11.84 0.28 -3.18
C GLY A 294 11.88 1.81 -3.16
N VAL A 295 12.63 2.36 -2.21
CA VAL A 295 12.71 3.80 -1.98
C VAL A 295 14.12 4.25 -1.60
N LEU A 296 14.51 5.42 -2.09
CA LEU A 296 15.69 6.16 -1.64
C LEU A 296 15.26 7.32 -0.73
N GLN A 297 15.84 7.34 0.47
CA GLN A 297 15.80 8.45 1.41
C GLN A 297 17.15 9.17 1.37
N VAL A 298 17.15 10.44 0.98
CA VAL A 298 18.38 11.24 0.87
C VAL A 298 18.76 11.76 2.24
N ILE A 299 20.02 11.57 2.61
CA ILE A 299 20.59 12.00 3.88
C ILE A 299 21.73 13.01 3.67
N ASP A 300 22.12 13.71 4.72
CA ASP A 300 23.21 14.70 4.65
C ASP A 300 24.61 14.12 4.90
N SER A 301 24.71 12.91 5.44
CA SER A 301 25.96 12.27 5.84
C SER A 301 25.88 10.75 5.69
N PRO A 302 26.96 10.05 5.29
CA PRO A 302 26.96 8.59 5.19
C PRO A 302 26.74 7.94 6.55
N LEU A 303 26.08 6.78 6.55
CA LEU A 303 25.93 5.98 7.77
C LEU A 303 27.23 5.26 8.09
N ASN A 304 27.44 4.99 9.37
CA ASN A 304 28.65 4.33 9.85
C ASN A 304 28.29 3.16 10.77
N PRO A 305 28.57 1.90 10.36
CA PRO A 305 28.24 0.71 11.15
C PRO A 305 29.00 0.63 12.48
N ASN A 306 30.07 1.41 12.68
CA ASN A 306 30.81 1.48 13.94
C ASN A 306 30.28 2.57 14.89
N ALA A 307 29.31 3.40 14.46
CA ALA A 307 28.77 4.53 15.21
C ALA A 307 27.24 4.48 15.33
N THR A 308 26.68 3.28 15.49
CA THR A 308 25.23 2.96 15.48
C THR A 308 24.39 3.63 16.57
N ASN A 309 25.03 4.23 17.57
CA ASN A 309 24.37 4.97 18.66
C ASN A 309 24.63 6.48 18.59
N ALA A 310 25.29 6.96 17.53
CA ALA A 310 25.45 8.38 17.30
C ALA A 310 24.05 8.98 17.11
N ARG A 311 23.63 9.82 18.05
CA ARG A 311 22.34 10.51 18.04
C ARG A 311 22.58 11.96 17.63
N PRO A 312 21.62 12.63 16.98
CA PRO A 312 21.76 14.06 16.70
C PRO A 312 22.06 14.78 18.02
N ALA A 313 23.04 15.68 18.01
CA ALA A 313 23.42 16.39 19.21
C ALA A 313 22.16 17.02 19.86
N PRO A 314 21.95 16.87 21.19
CA PRO A 314 20.83 17.52 21.84
C PRO A 314 20.93 19.03 21.58
N VAL A 315 19.88 19.63 21.02
CA VAL A 315 19.76 21.08 20.99
C VAL A 315 19.78 21.55 22.45
N PRO A 316 20.64 22.51 22.85
CA PRO A 316 20.59 23.06 24.20
C PRO A 316 19.19 23.61 24.45
N VAL A 317 18.45 23.00 25.38
CA VAL A 317 17.18 23.56 25.84
C VAL A 317 17.55 24.81 26.61
N ALA A 318 17.32 25.99 26.01
CA ALA A 318 17.38 27.24 26.76
C ALA A 318 16.39 27.13 27.94
N PRO A 319 16.76 27.57 29.15
CA PRO A 319 15.89 27.45 30.30
C PRO A 319 14.58 28.20 30.02
N SER A 320 13.46 27.49 30.14
CA SER A 320 12.12 28.06 29.99
C SER A 320 11.91 29.08 31.10
N GLU A 321 11.92 30.37 30.77
CA GLU A 321 11.37 31.39 31.66
C GLU A 321 9.85 31.18 31.73
N SER A 322 9.40 30.88 32.94
CA SER A 322 7.98 30.88 33.31
C SER A 322 7.45 32.31 33.21
N GLY A 323 6.80 32.62 32.10
CA GLY A 323 6.11 33.88 31.87
C GLY A 323 4.67 33.62 31.44
N SER A 324 3.78 33.37 32.39
CA SER A 324 2.34 33.31 32.13
C SER A 324 1.83 34.67 31.64
N LYS A 325 1.42 34.77 30.37
CA LYS A 325 0.56 35.85 29.89
C LYS A 325 -0.52 35.32 28.95
N GLY A 326 -1.73 35.27 29.52
CA GLY A 326 -3.02 35.64 28.91
C GLY A 326 -3.33 35.20 27.49
N LEU A 327 -4.25 34.25 27.38
CA LEU A 327 -5.09 34.05 26.20
C LEU A 327 -5.84 35.35 25.87
N SER A 328 -5.64 35.89 24.66
CA SER A 328 -6.56 36.85 24.06
C SER A 328 -7.50 36.12 23.12
N ALA A 329 -8.78 36.14 23.46
CA ALA A 329 -9.88 35.73 22.62
C ALA A 329 -10.12 36.78 21.53
N ALA A 330 -9.61 36.55 20.31
CA ALA A 330 -10.10 37.20 19.09
C ALA A 330 -9.46 36.56 17.83
N ALA A 331 -10.03 35.44 17.38
CA ALA A 331 -10.07 35.06 15.96
C ALA A 331 -11.17 33.99 15.76
N GLY A 332 -12.37 34.30 16.25
CA GLY A 332 -13.58 33.61 15.86
C GLY A 332 -14.13 34.23 14.59
N ALA A 333 -13.78 33.65 13.43
CA ALA A 333 -14.55 33.69 12.18
C ALA A 333 -13.84 32.78 11.17
N GLY A 334 -14.36 31.57 10.93
CA GLY A 334 -13.84 30.71 9.86
C GLY A 334 -14.04 29.21 9.98
N ILE A 335 -14.62 28.69 11.07
CA ILE A 335 -14.91 27.24 11.21
C ILE A 335 -16.41 27.04 11.00
N GLY A 336 -16.83 27.02 9.74
CA GLY A 336 -18.23 26.84 9.37
C GLY A 336 -18.49 26.00 8.12
N ILE A 337 -17.48 25.59 7.36
CA ILE A 337 -17.71 24.91 6.06
C ILE A 337 -16.99 23.55 5.92
N ALA A 338 -16.11 23.13 6.84
CA ALA A 338 -15.40 21.84 6.69
C ALA A 338 -16.12 20.60 7.27
N ILE A 339 -17.23 20.75 8.00
CA ILE A 339 -17.89 19.60 8.66
C ILE A 339 -18.96 18.94 7.75
N ALA A 340 -19.50 19.65 6.76
CA ALA A 340 -20.46 19.06 5.83
C ALA A 340 -19.81 18.08 4.82
N ALA A 341 -18.55 18.34 4.42
CA ALA A 341 -17.82 17.48 3.49
C ALA A 341 -17.30 16.18 4.14
N ILE A 342 -16.94 16.21 5.43
CA ILE A 342 -16.46 15.03 6.17
C ILE A 342 -17.61 14.06 6.49
N VAL A 343 -18.81 14.57 6.76
CA VAL A 343 -19.98 13.73 7.02
C VAL A 343 -20.50 13.07 5.73
N LEU A 344 -20.43 13.75 4.58
CA LEU A 344 -20.82 13.17 3.28
C LEU A 344 -19.77 12.19 2.73
N GLY A 345 -18.48 12.54 2.75
CA GLY A 345 -17.40 11.66 2.29
C GLY A 345 -17.23 10.40 3.16
N GLY A 346 -17.26 10.56 4.48
CA GLY A 346 -17.15 9.44 5.42
C GLY A 346 -18.35 8.49 5.37
N ALA A 347 -19.58 9.02 5.30
CA ALA A 347 -20.78 8.19 5.20
C ALA A 347 -20.86 7.46 3.85
N LEU A 348 -20.39 8.06 2.76
CA LEU A 348 -20.37 7.45 1.43
C LEU A 348 -19.32 6.34 1.33
N VAL A 349 -18.12 6.56 1.85
CA VAL A 349 -17.06 5.52 1.92
C VAL A 349 -17.50 4.35 2.81
N ILE A 350 -18.15 4.63 3.95
CA ILE A 350 -18.74 3.58 4.80
C ILE A 350 -19.87 2.85 4.07
N ALA A 351 -20.72 3.55 3.32
CA ALA A 351 -21.79 2.93 2.53
C ALA A 351 -21.24 2.02 1.42
N LEU A 352 -20.20 2.46 0.69
CA LEU A 352 -19.52 1.67 -0.34
C LEU A 352 -18.77 0.46 0.27
N TYR A 353 -18.10 0.65 1.41
CA TYR A 353 -17.47 -0.44 2.16
C TYR A 353 -18.48 -1.49 2.64
N LEU A 354 -19.64 -1.06 3.14
CA LEU A 354 -20.70 -1.98 3.55
C LEU A 354 -21.37 -2.66 2.35
N ARG A 355 -21.49 -1.99 1.20
CA ARG A 355 -22.03 -2.55 -0.05
C ARG A 355 -21.10 -3.59 -0.68
N THR A 356 -19.78 -3.35 -0.69
CA THR A 356 -18.77 -4.32 -1.17
C THR A 356 -18.68 -5.53 -0.24
N LYS A 357 -18.72 -5.33 1.09
CA LYS A 357 -18.81 -6.43 2.07
C LYS A 357 -20.06 -7.30 1.90
N ARG A 358 -21.19 -6.70 1.50
CA ARG A 358 -22.42 -7.45 1.17
C ARG A 358 -22.28 -8.26 -0.12
N ARG A 359 -21.56 -7.77 -1.14
CA ARG A 359 -21.31 -8.51 -2.40
C ARG A 359 -20.39 -9.72 -2.21
N ARG A 360 -19.33 -9.60 -1.39
CA ARG A 360 -18.46 -10.74 -1.03
C ARG A 360 -19.19 -11.87 -0.29
N ARG A 361 -20.34 -11.56 0.33
CA ARG A 361 -21.22 -12.55 0.96
C ARG A 361 -22.25 -13.14 -0.03
N ALA A 362 -22.54 -12.46 -1.13
CA ALA A 362 -23.46 -12.90 -2.17
C ALA A 362 -22.80 -13.82 -3.21
N GLN A 363 -21.46 -13.78 -3.33
CA GLN A 363 -20.69 -14.69 -4.16
C GLN A 363 -19.96 -15.71 -3.26
N GLY A 364 -20.69 -16.75 -2.86
CA GLY A 364 -20.07 -17.98 -2.35
C GLY A 364 -19.34 -18.75 -3.49
N PRO A 365 -18.42 -19.67 -3.17
CA PRO A 365 -17.57 -20.32 -4.17
C PRO A 365 -18.38 -21.18 -5.17
N PRO A 366 -17.96 -21.28 -6.45
CA PRO A 366 -18.72 -21.95 -7.49
C PRO A 366 -18.57 -23.48 -7.41
N GLY A 367 -19.69 -24.19 -7.39
CA GLY A 367 -19.71 -25.66 -7.45
C GLY A 367 -21.11 -26.23 -7.69
N LEU A 368 -21.36 -26.62 -8.96
CA LEU A 368 -22.36 -27.58 -9.45
C LEU A 368 -23.86 -27.21 -9.33
N ARG A 369 -24.39 -26.56 -10.37
CA ARG A 369 -25.78 -26.76 -10.82
C ARG A 369 -25.81 -27.02 -12.32
N GLY A 370 -25.92 -28.30 -12.67
CA GLY A 370 -26.30 -28.75 -14.00
C GLY A 370 -27.73 -29.28 -13.98
N ILE A 371 -28.57 -28.63 -14.80
CA ILE A 371 -29.62 -29.22 -15.66
C ILE A 371 -30.76 -30.01 -14.96
N HIS A 372 -31.95 -29.40 -14.90
CA HIS A 372 -33.10 -29.80 -15.73
C HIS A 372 -34.28 -28.88 -15.43
N ASP A 373 -34.73 -28.17 -16.46
CA ASP A 373 -36.05 -27.54 -16.46
C ASP A 373 -36.61 -27.70 -17.88
N ARG A 374 -37.66 -28.52 -18.03
CA ARG A 374 -38.72 -28.44 -19.08
C ARG A 374 -39.53 -29.73 -19.22
N LEU A 375 -40.84 -29.67 -18.90
CA LEU A 375 -41.98 -29.79 -19.83
C LEU A 375 -43.29 -30.09 -19.08
N ASP A 376 -44.24 -29.16 -19.20
CA ASP A 376 -45.65 -29.26 -19.57
C ASP A 376 -46.52 -30.46 -19.14
N GLY A 377 -47.76 -30.15 -18.72
CA GLY A 377 -48.93 -30.90 -19.20
C GLY A 377 -49.90 -31.47 -18.15
N GLU A 378 -51.16 -31.04 -18.27
CA GLU A 378 -52.41 -31.50 -17.65
C GLU A 378 -52.56 -33.01 -17.30
N SER A 379 -53.28 -33.27 -16.21
CA SER A 379 -54.59 -33.98 -16.16
C SER A 379 -54.79 -34.87 -14.92
N GLN A 380 -56.07 -35.07 -14.63
CA GLN A 380 -56.72 -35.61 -13.43
C GLN A 380 -56.25 -37.01 -12.98
N GLU A 381 -56.23 -37.27 -11.67
CA GLU A 381 -57.14 -38.28 -11.08
C GLU A 381 -57.21 -38.18 -9.55
N ARG A 382 -58.37 -38.57 -9.04
CA ARG A 382 -58.82 -38.49 -7.64
C ARG A 382 -58.89 -39.94 -7.10
N VAL A 383 -58.67 -40.11 -5.79
CA VAL A 383 -59.29 -41.08 -4.84
C VAL A 383 -58.33 -42.05 -4.08
N LEU A 384 -58.29 -41.81 -2.75
CA LEU A 384 -58.12 -42.68 -1.54
C LEU A 384 -56.92 -43.67 -1.46
N ASP A 385 -56.25 -43.93 -0.32
CA ASP A 385 -56.68 -44.03 1.09
C ASP A 385 -55.47 -43.94 2.08
N ARG A 386 -55.67 -43.22 3.20
CA ARG A 386 -55.30 -43.50 4.61
C ARG A 386 -53.98 -44.23 4.99
N SER A 387 -53.10 -43.55 5.73
CA SER A 387 -52.85 -43.73 7.19
C SER A 387 -51.53 -43.09 7.68
N THR A 388 -51.67 -42.22 8.70
CA THR A 388 -50.79 -41.93 9.86
C THR A 388 -49.26 -41.93 9.71
N MET A 389 -48.64 -40.76 9.96
CA MET A 389 -47.90 -40.38 11.20
C MET A 389 -46.88 -39.28 10.84
N MET A 390 -47.01 -38.09 11.44
CA MET A 390 -46.24 -36.89 11.11
C MET A 390 -45.55 -36.42 12.40
N ASP A 391 -44.23 -36.55 12.49
CA ASP A 391 -43.41 -35.87 13.51
C ASP A 391 -42.80 -34.59 12.91
N PRO A 392 -42.96 -33.42 13.54
CA PRO A 392 -42.29 -32.19 13.13
C PRO A 392 -40.87 -32.07 13.74
N PRO A 393 -39.94 -31.34 13.08
CA PRO A 393 -38.57 -31.13 13.56
C PRO A 393 -38.49 -30.16 14.76
N PRO A 394 -37.44 -30.24 15.61
CA PRO A 394 -37.40 -29.58 16.91
C PRO A 394 -37.08 -28.07 16.85
N THR A 395 -37.73 -27.34 17.76
CA THR A 395 -37.52 -25.91 18.07
C THR A 395 -36.59 -25.78 19.29
N TYR A 396 -35.69 -24.79 19.29
CA TYR A 396 -34.79 -24.50 20.43
C TYR A 396 -35.31 -23.29 21.22
N GLU A 397 -35.62 -23.48 22.51
CA GLU A 397 -35.98 -22.40 23.45
C GLU A 397 -34.75 -21.92 24.23
N LEU A 398 -34.61 -20.60 24.35
CA LEU A 398 -33.62 -19.90 25.18
C LEU A 398 -34.22 -19.69 26.57
N ASP A 399 -33.70 -20.41 27.55
CA ASP A 399 -34.15 -20.32 28.94
C ASP A 399 -33.30 -19.30 29.71
N THR A 400 -33.82 -18.09 29.92
CA THR A 400 -33.20 -17.07 30.79
C THR A 400 -33.87 -17.08 32.15
N LYS A 401 -33.25 -17.69 33.17
CA LYS A 401 -33.68 -17.55 34.56
C LYS A 401 -32.97 -16.39 35.25
N SER A 402 -33.76 -15.35 35.52
CA SER A 402 -33.49 -14.30 36.50
C SER A 402 -33.63 -14.83 37.93
N ILE A 403 -32.69 -14.51 38.82
CA ILE A 403 -32.87 -14.65 40.28
C ILE A 403 -32.49 -13.35 40.98
N ASN A 404 -33.41 -12.93 41.86
CA ASN A 404 -33.44 -11.72 42.67
C ASN A 404 -32.20 -11.51 43.54
N GLY A 405 -31.81 -10.25 43.70
CA GLY A 405 -30.88 -9.79 44.72
C GLY A 405 -31.59 -9.37 46.00
N ASP A 406 -31.04 -9.76 47.15
CA ASP A 406 -31.05 -8.93 48.35
C ASP A 406 -29.76 -9.16 49.15
N ARG A 407 -29.22 -8.03 49.63
CA ARG A 407 -28.30 -7.77 50.76
C ARG A 407 -27.07 -8.63 51.07
N ASP A 408 -25.97 -7.89 51.12
CA ASP A 408 -24.88 -7.94 52.10
C ASP A 408 -23.77 -8.98 51.91
N GLY A 409 -22.53 -8.57 52.20
CA GLY A 409 -21.42 -9.50 52.36
C GLY A 409 -20.42 -9.58 51.19
N ARG A 410 -19.20 -9.18 51.53
CA ARG A 410 -17.95 -9.21 50.76
C ARG A 410 -17.47 -10.65 50.52
N THR A 411 -17.33 -11.09 49.26
CA THR A 411 -16.51 -12.26 48.91
C THR A 411 -16.00 -12.20 47.47
N THR A 412 -14.68 -12.21 47.32
CA THR A 412 -13.96 -12.37 46.06
C THR A 412 -13.98 -13.84 45.63
N THR A 413 -14.46 -14.13 44.41
CA THR A 413 -14.35 -15.45 43.77
C THR A 413 -13.59 -15.35 42.45
N HIS A 414 -12.50 -16.12 42.34
CA HIS A 414 -11.71 -16.29 41.13
C HIS A 414 -12.51 -17.09 40.09
N HIS A 415 -12.55 -16.63 38.84
CA HIS A 415 -13.07 -17.41 37.71
C HIS A 415 -11.91 -17.96 36.89
N VAL A 416 -11.84 -19.29 36.82
CA VAL A 416 -10.96 -20.04 35.90
C VAL A 416 -11.72 -20.15 34.57
N LEU A 417 -11.17 -19.58 33.49
CA LEU A 417 -11.67 -19.83 32.13
C LEU A 417 -10.98 -21.08 31.56
N GLU A 418 -11.73 -22.14 31.37
CA GLU A 418 -11.28 -23.35 30.69
C GLU A 418 -11.68 -23.26 29.21
N VAL A 419 -10.73 -22.87 28.34
CA VAL A 419 -10.95 -22.77 26.90
C VAL A 419 -10.81 -24.15 26.26
N HIS A 420 -11.94 -24.81 25.97
CA HIS A 420 -11.96 -26.03 25.16
C HIS A 420 -11.82 -25.69 23.67
N HIS A 421 -10.82 -26.28 23.01
CA HIS A 421 -10.64 -26.17 21.56
C HIS A 421 -11.60 -27.13 20.84
N PRO A 422 -12.19 -26.76 19.69
CA PRO A 422 -13.00 -27.67 18.89
C PRO A 422 -12.15 -28.79 18.28
N PRO A 423 -12.70 -30.00 18.07
CA PRO A 423 -11.97 -31.11 17.44
C PRO A 423 -11.58 -30.76 16.00
N LYS A 424 -10.33 -31.08 15.67
CA LYS A 424 -9.70 -30.86 14.37
C LYS A 424 -10.41 -31.70 13.29
N PRO A 425 -10.74 -31.15 12.11
CA PRO A 425 -11.35 -31.94 11.03
C PRO A 425 -10.34 -32.94 10.44
N PRO A 426 -10.80 -34.12 9.96
CA PRO A 426 -9.93 -35.09 9.31
C PRO A 426 -9.40 -34.58 7.96
N SER A 427 -8.15 -34.94 7.66
CA SER A 427 -7.42 -34.59 6.43
C SER A 427 -8.08 -35.20 5.18
N PRO A 428 -8.06 -34.51 4.03
CA PRO A 428 -8.63 -35.04 2.78
C PRO A 428 -7.64 -36.00 2.13
N LEU A 429 -8.08 -37.22 1.81
CA LEU A 429 -7.67 -38.08 0.68
C LEU A 429 -8.14 -39.52 0.94
N GLU A 430 -9.35 -39.84 0.50
CA GLU A 430 -9.78 -41.22 0.23
C GLU A 430 -10.86 -41.16 -0.85
N ILE A 431 -10.41 -41.07 -2.10
CA ILE A 431 -11.21 -41.42 -3.27
C ILE A 431 -10.48 -42.61 -3.88
N ASP A 432 -11.21 -43.73 -4.01
CA ASP A 432 -10.85 -44.92 -4.79
C ASP A 432 -10.05 -46.04 -4.10
N GLY A 433 -10.55 -46.53 -2.95
CA GLY A 433 -10.77 -47.95 -2.69
C GLY A 433 -9.65 -48.99 -2.93
N THR A 434 -8.39 -48.59 -3.07
CA THR A 434 -7.30 -49.48 -3.46
C THR A 434 -6.07 -49.26 -2.60
N GLU A 435 -5.70 -50.30 -1.85
CA GLU A 435 -4.56 -50.36 -0.95
C GLU A 435 -3.25 -50.21 -1.75
N ARG A 436 -2.49 -49.13 -1.54
CA ARG A 436 -1.10 -49.00 -2.03
C ARG A 436 -0.14 -48.98 -0.84
N SER A 437 0.74 -49.98 -0.84
CA SER A 437 1.75 -50.27 0.17
C SER A 437 2.67 -49.07 0.43
N ARG A 438 2.81 -48.72 1.71
CA ARG A 438 3.69 -47.65 2.19
C ARG A 438 5.15 -48.14 2.16
N ILE A 439 5.96 -47.60 1.26
CA ILE A 439 7.42 -47.79 1.27
C ILE A 439 8.01 -46.83 2.31
N SER A 440 8.50 -47.40 3.41
CA SER A 440 9.22 -46.68 4.47
C SER A 440 10.69 -46.51 4.05
N ILE A 441 11.12 -45.30 3.69
CA ILE A 441 12.53 -44.97 3.54
C ILE A 441 13.01 -44.38 4.87
N THR A 442 13.78 -45.17 5.62
CA THR A 442 14.47 -44.71 6.83
C THR A 442 15.77 -44.00 6.43
N ILE A 443 15.82 -42.67 6.54
CA ILE A 443 17.07 -41.92 6.47
C ILE A 443 17.57 -41.72 7.90
N THR A 444 18.61 -42.46 8.28
CA THR A 444 19.36 -42.26 9.53
C THR A 444 20.29 -41.05 9.40
N GLY A 445 19.91 -39.92 9.99
CA GLY A 445 20.76 -38.75 10.18
C GLY A 445 20.79 -38.34 11.66
N SER A 446 21.99 -38.31 12.25
CA SER A 446 22.18 -37.85 13.63
C SER A 446 21.92 -36.34 13.76
N PRO A 447 21.28 -35.86 14.85
CA PRO A 447 21.10 -34.43 15.09
C PRO A 447 22.42 -33.74 15.44
N PRO A 448 22.65 -32.49 15.01
CA PRO A 448 23.86 -31.74 15.36
C PRO A 448 23.85 -31.36 16.84
N ARG A 449 25.01 -31.50 17.49
CA ARG A 449 25.24 -31.18 18.90
C ARG A 449 25.09 -29.68 19.12
N HIS A 450 24.16 -29.28 19.99
CA HIS A 450 24.15 -27.94 20.57
C HIS A 450 25.39 -27.72 21.43
N VAL A 451 26.25 -26.78 21.03
CA VAL A 451 27.33 -26.26 21.86
C VAL A 451 26.76 -25.08 22.66
N GLY A 452 26.32 -25.35 23.88
CA GLY A 452 25.89 -24.31 24.81
C GLY A 452 27.11 -23.60 25.39
N PHE A 453 27.25 -22.30 25.13
CA PHE A 453 28.16 -21.43 25.85
C PHE A 453 27.50 -21.01 27.17
N GLN A 454 28.05 -21.47 28.31
CA GLN A 454 27.78 -20.89 29.62
C GLN A 454 28.75 -19.73 29.85
N ALA A 455 28.24 -18.50 29.92
CA ALA A 455 28.97 -17.38 30.51
C ALA A 455 28.96 -17.54 32.04
N ARG A 456 30.13 -17.79 32.63
CA ARG A 456 30.34 -17.59 34.07
C ARG A 456 30.85 -16.18 34.27
N PHE A 457 30.11 -15.40 35.05
CA PHE A 457 30.61 -14.18 35.67
C PHE A 457 31.49 -14.59 36.87
N ASN A 458 32.69 -14.03 36.91
CA ASN A 458 33.42 -13.66 38.13
C ASN A 458 34.44 -12.58 37.78
#